data_AF-A0A914KQL3-F1
#
_entry.id   AF-A0A914KQL3-F1
#
_cell.length_a   1.000
_cell.length_b   1.000
_cell.length_c   1.000
_cell.angle_alpha   90.00
_cell.angle_beta   90.00
_cell.angle_gamma   90.00
#
_symmetry.space_group_name_H-M   'P 1'
#
loop_
_entity.id
_entity.type
_entity.pdbx_description
1 polymer ?
#
loop_
_entity_poly.entity_id
_entity_poly.type
_entity_poly.pdbx_seq_one_letter_code
_entity_poly.pdbx_strand_id
1 'polypeptide(L)'
;MQRNPIKQCKVCGTKEKVCFHYGVCTCRACGAFFRRYIENDEVCKYKCKCSKENKDGKSETNLAKCKKCRLEKCLSVGMKKSDVRYLRHDICREAMREQKNEINILNSPTVDMNIKDHQQINSILPIIEAKKTIMHAFNDLDDIFLHGPILFEEIILSDFNIFRLTGNFSPNPSTIFFDELNTRESSFQTERVFNNRVEKCILVDRLLCVGLAKSMPVFEKLTLSDQIAHLRQICHLFAIFTNTYLAWELCSETWKRKDNFMPALGCKKNPVFLNDDKIIKWTELLFTKSVSHFKRASLTKVEFALLIAIILSKSDAKDLSPEGKELLYNESVNYTNILLRYNQRRLGLIEGAQRLQECCRLINQSIENEYTYRLMSSYQLKYFSMKIEYLKCTNFMKKFLERSD
;
A
#
# COMPACT_ATOMS: atom_id res chain seq x y z
N MET A 1 -25.72 -15.69 -18.18
CA MET A 1 -24.76 -14.77 -18.82
C MET A 1 -25.28 -13.33 -18.73
N GLN A 2 -24.90 -12.57 -17.70
CA GLN A 2 -25.22 -11.14 -17.61
C GLN A 2 -24.01 -10.33 -18.11
N ARG A 3 -24.25 -9.48 -19.12
CA ARG A 3 -23.22 -8.69 -19.81
C ARG A 3 -22.60 -7.66 -18.85
N ASN A 4 -21.28 -7.65 -18.76
CA ASN A 4 -20.47 -6.63 -18.10
C ASN A 4 -20.83 -5.23 -18.64
N PRO A 5 -21.18 -4.23 -17.82
CA PRO A 5 -21.57 -2.92 -18.35
C PRO A 5 -20.36 -2.24 -19.01
N ILE A 6 -20.50 -1.93 -20.30
CA ILE A 6 -19.48 -1.27 -21.11
C ILE A 6 -19.16 0.10 -20.48
N LYS A 7 -17.94 0.27 -19.96
CA LYS A 7 -17.45 1.52 -19.36
C LYS A 7 -17.27 2.60 -20.46
N GLN A 8 -18.23 3.51 -20.58
CA GLN A 8 -18.22 4.62 -21.53
C GLN A 8 -17.84 5.94 -20.84
N CYS A 9 -17.11 6.82 -21.53
CA CYS A 9 -16.74 8.14 -21.01
C CYS A 9 -17.98 8.99 -20.74
N LYS A 10 -18.17 9.41 -19.48
CA LYS A 10 -19.32 10.21 -19.05
C LYS A 10 -19.40 11.63 -19.64
N VAL A 11 -18.32 12.10 -20.27
CA VAL A 11 -18.23 13.45 -20.87
C VAL A 11 -18.53 13.45 -22.36
N CYS A 12 -17.99 12.49 -23.12
CA CYS A 12 -18.05 12.50 -24.60
C CYS A 12 -18.56 11.19 -25.20
N GLY A 13 -18.91 10.20 -24.39
CA GLY A 13 -19.51 8.98 -24.89
C GLY A 13 -18.56 7.99 -25.56
N THR A 14 -17.25 8.25 -25.68
CA THR A 14 -16.36 7.22 -26.25
C THR A 14 -16.21 6.02 -25.32
N LYS A 15 -16.15 4.82 -25.89
CA LYS A 15 -15.86 3.56 -25.19
C LYS A 15 -14.37 3.21 -25.21
N GLU A 16 -13.57 3.95 -25.97
CA GLU A 16 -12.14 3.71 -26.13
C GLU A 16 -11.32 4.44 -25.06
N LYS A 17 -10.29 3.76 -24.54
CA LYS A 17 -9.27 4.35 -23.64
C LYS A 17 -9.91 5.08 -22.45
N VAL A 18 -10.96 4.47 -21.89
CA VAL A 18 -11.72 4.99 -20.76
C VAL A 18 -11.12 4.48 -19.46
N CYS A 19 -10.79 5.40 -18.56
CA CYS A 19 -10.37 5.13 -17.19
C CYS A 19 -10.88 6.25 -16.27
N PHE A 20 -10.50 6.29 -15.00
CA PHE A 20 -10.93 7.37 -14.11
C PHE A 20 -9.97 8.55 -14.17
N HIS A 21 -10.48 9.75 -14.41
CA HIS A 21 -9.74 11.02 -14.32
C HIS A 21 -10.55 12.02 -13.49
N TYR A 22 -9.91 12.66 -12.51
CA TYR A 22 -10.52 13.70 -11.66
C TYR A 22 -11.85 13.26 -11.02
N GLY A 23 -11.90 12.02 -10.51
CA GLY A 23 -13.10 11.47 -9.85
C GLY A 23 -14.16 10.88 -10.78
N VAL A 24 -13.99 10.93 -12.12
CA VAL A 24 -15.02 10.47 -13.07
C VAL A 24 -14.47 9.56 -14.15
N CYS A 25 -15.25 8.54 -14.53
CA CYS A 25 -14.95 7.64 -15.66
C CYS A 25 -14.98 8.41 -17.00
N THR A 26 -13.80 8.68 -17.55
CA THR A 26 -13.61 9.50 -18.74
C THR A 26 -12.53 8.94 -19.66
N CYS A 27 -12.51 9.36 -20.92
CA CYS A 27 -11.42 9.00 -21.82
C CYS A 27 -10.21 9.90 -21.57
N ARG A 28 -9.03 9.44 -22.00
CA ARG A 28 -7.77 10.19 -21.93
C ARG A 28 -7.87 11.62 -22.47
N ALA A 29 -8.64 11.83 -23.54
CA ALA A 29 -8.82 13.15 -24.14
C ALA A 29 -9.61 14.12 -23.24
N CYS A 30 -10.67 13.63 -22.57
CA CYS A 30 -11.43 14.43 -21.61
C CYS A 30 -10.64 14.70 -20.32
N GLY A 31 -9.86 13.72 -19.84
CA GLY A 31 -8.93 13.93 -18.74
C GLY A 31 -7.88 15.01 -19.06
N ALA A 32 -7.22 14.92 -20.22
CA ALA A 32 -6.22 15.91 -20.64
C ALA A 32 -6.82 17.30 -20.95
N PHE A 33 -8.09 17.36 -21.38
CA PHE A 33 -8.81 18.62 -21.54
C PHE A 33 -9.06 19.29 -20.18
N PHE A 34 -9.59 18.55 -19.21
CA PHE A 34 -9.86 19.07 -17.87
C PHE A 34 -8.58 19.44 -17.11
N ARG A 35 -7.47 18.71 -17.34
CA ARG A 35 -6.15 19.05 -16.81
C ARG A 35 -5.68 20.46 -17.19
N ARG A 36 -5.76 20.78 -18.48
CA ARG A 36 -5.33 22.08 -19.03
C ARG A 36 -6.18 23.22 -18.47
N TYR A 37 -7.46 22.97 -18.29
CA TYR A 37 -8.35 23.92 -17.61
C TYR A 37 -7.90 24.20 -16.16
N ILE A 38 -7.57 23.17 -15.39
CA ILE A 38 -7.11 23.31 -14.00
C ILE A 38 -5.76 24.05 -13.91
N GLU A 39 -4.82 23.71 -14.79
CA GLU A 39 -3.44 24.25 -14.79
C GLU A 39 -3.40 25.73 -15.17
N ASN A 40 -4.27 26.18 -16.08
CA ASN A 40 -4.25 27.53 -16.63
C ASN A 40 -5.42 28.44 -16.17
N ASP A 41 -6.29 27.92 -15.29
CA ASP A 41 -7.49 28.60 -14.76
C ASP A 41 -8.38 29.23 -15.86
N GLU A 42 -8.58 28.51 -16.98
CA GLU A 42 -9.13 29.07 -18.23
C GLU A 42 -10.67 29.24 -18.27
N VAL A 43 -11.37 29.23 -17.12
CA VAL A 43 -12.84 29.31 -17.06
C VAL A 43 -13.39 30.49 -17.86
N CYS A 44 -12.74 31.65 -17.74
CA CYS A 44 -13.16 32.90 -18.36
C CYS A 44 -12.76 33.03 -19.85
N LYS A 45 -11.96 32.11 -20.41
CA LYS A 45 -11.46 32.22 -21.80
C LYS A 45 -12.27 31.44 -22.83
N TYR A 46 -13.04 30.43 -22.42
CA TYR A 46 -13.83 29.66 -23.37
C TYR A 46 -15.18 30.36 -23.66
N LYS A 47 -15.25 31.10 -24.78
CA LYS A 47 -16.53 31.58 -25.32
C LYS A 47 -17.30 30.40 -25.94
N CYS A 48 -18.57 30.24 -25.55
CA CYS A 48 -19.44 29.25 -26.19
C CYS A 48 -19.75 29.71 -27.62
N LYS A 49 -19.49 28.84 -28.60
CA LYS A 49 -19.79 29.10 -30.02
C LYS A 49 -21.06 28.39 -30.49
N CYS A 50 -21.93 27.96 -29.58
CA CYS A 50 -23.14 27.20 -29.91
C CYS A 50 -24.38 28.11 -29.83
N SER A 51 -25.30 28.00 -30.79
CA SER A 51 -26.59 28.69 -30.75
C SER A 51 -27.43 28.23 -29.56
N LYS A 52 -28.31 29.12 -29.04
CA LYS A 52 -29.12 28.87 -27.83
C LYS A 52 -30.05 27.65 -27.97
N GLU A 53 -30.54 27.36 -29.16
CA GLU A 53 -31.41 26.20 -29.47
C GLU A 53 -30.69 24.84 -29.43
N ASN A 54 -29.35 24.84 -29.38
CA ASN A 54 -28.51 23.63 -29.38
C ASN A 54 -27.97 23.26 -27.99
N LYS A 55 -28.58 23.74 -26.89
CA LYS A 55 -28.10 23.44 -25.54
C LYS A 55 -28.66 22.14 -24.97
N ASP A 56 -29.90 21.80 -25.32
CA ASP A 56 -30.63 20.72 -24.65
C ASP A 56 -30.72 19.42 -25.46
N GLY A 57 -30.25 19.42 -26.72
CA GLY A 57 -30.38 18.29 -27.66
C GLY A 57 -29.08 17.78 -28.30
N LYS A 58 -27.89 18.02 -27.71
CA LYS A 58 -26.63 17.60 -28.33
C LYS A 58 -26.37 16.10 -28.17
N SER A 59 -26.11 15.43 -29.29
CA SER A 59 -25.38 14.16 -29.30
C SER A 59 -24.03 14.30 -28.56
N GLU A 60 -23.58 13.23 -27.90
CA GLU A 60 -22.33 13.20 -27.13
C GLU A 60 -21.10 13.62 -27.97
N THR A 61 -21.17 13.42 -29.30
CA THR A 61 -20.18 13.84 -30.29
C THR A 61 -20.10 15.36 -30.51
N ASN A 62 -21.23 16.07 -30.44
CA ASN A 62 -21.28 17.53 -30.63
C ASN A 62 -20.89 18.29 -29.35
N LEU A 63 -21.01 17.66 -28.19
CA LEU A 63 -20.53 18.20 -26.90
C LEU A 63 -19.00 18.34 -26.87
N ALA A 64 -18.28 17.44 -27.54
CA ALA A 64 -16.82 17.39 -27.56
C ALA A 64 -16.15 18.54 -28.34
N LYS A 65 -16.88 19.20 -29.25
CA LYS A 65 -16.35 20.25 -30.15
C LYS A 65 -16.30 21.64 -29.50
N CYS A 66 -17.24 21.98 -28.61
CA CYS A 66 -17.25 23.27 -27.93
C CYS A 66 -16.52 23.18 -26.59
N LYS A 67 -15.40 23.91 -26.43
CA LYS A 67 -14.59 23.89 -25.20
C LYS A 67 -15.40 24.28 -23.96
N LYS A 68 -16.27 25.30 -24.05
CA LYS A 68 -17.13 25.73 -22.93
C LYS A 68 -18.13 24.63 -22.53
N CYS A 69 -18.89 24.08 -23.47
CA CYS A 69 -19.86 23.02 -23.16
C CYS A 69 -19.19 21.74 -22.67
N ARG A 70 -18.01 21.40 -23.21
CA ARG A 70 -17.22 20.25 -22.75
C ARG A 70 -16.75 20.43 -21.31
N LEU A 71 -16.32 21.63 -20.94
CA LEU A 71 -15.94 21.97 -19.58
C LEU A 71 -17.14 21.95 -18.63
N GLU A 72 -18.26 22.57 -19.02
CA GLU A 72 -19.52 22.52 -18.25
C GLU A 72 -19.94 21.06 -18.01
N LYS A 73 -19.84 20.20 -19.03
CA LYS A 73 -20.10 18.77 -18.86
C LYS A 73 -19.10 18.10 -17.92
N CYS A 74 -17.79 18.38 -18.04
CA CYS A 74 -16.79 17.85 -17.11
C CYS A 74 -17.14 18.18 -15.65
N LEU A 75 -17.53 19.43 -15.37
CA LEU A 75 -17.95 19.86 -14.04
C LEU A 75 -19.28 19.20 -13.63
N SER A 76 -20.26 19.12 -14.53
CA SER A 76 -21.58 18.56 -14.24
C SER A 76 -21.53 17.06 -13.96
N VAL A 77 -20.59 16.33 -14.56
CA VAL A 77 -20.39 14.90 -14.27
C VAL A 77 -19.54 14.67 -13.02
N GLY A 78 -19.11 15.74 -12.34
CA GLY A 78 -18.44 15.67 -11.05
C GLY A 78 -16.92 15.72 -11.09
N MET A 79 -16.29 16.17 -12.20
CA MET A 79 -14.82 16.31 -12.21
C MET A 79 -14.38 17.48 -11.31
N LYS A 80 -13.49 17.24 -10.34
CA LYS A 80 -13.06 18.26 -9.35
C LYS A 80 -11.56 18.54 -9.37
N LYS A 81 -11.19 19.80 -9.06
CA LYS A 81 -9.79 20.27 -8.92
C LYS A 81 -9.12 19.74 -7.64
N SER A 82 -9.89 19.46 -6.58
CA SER A 82 -9.39 18.89 -5.32
C SER A 82 -8.78 17.50 -5.49
N ASP A 83 -9.24 16.75 -6.48
CA ASP A 83 -8.85 15.35 -6.71
C ASP A 83 -7.46 15.24 -7.36
N VAL A 84 -6.80 16.38 -7.59
CA VAL A 84 -5.42 16.53 -8.08
C VAL A 84 -4.38 16.21 -7.01
N ARG A 85 -4.71 16.31 -5.71
CA ARG A 85 -3.70 16.22 -4.64
C ARG A 85 -3.05 14.84 -4.48
N TYR A 86 -3.57 13.80 -5.13
CA TYR A 86 -3.03 12.44 -5.03
C TYR A 86 -2.16 12.00 -6.23
N LEU A 87 -1.83 12.89 -7.17
CA LEU A 87 -1.16 12.51 -8.42
C LEU A 87 -0.03 13.47 -8.89
N ARG A 88 0.43 14.40 -8.05
CA ARG A 88 1.57 15.26 -8.38
C ARG A 88 2.53 15.40 -7.20
N HIS A 89 3.56 14.57 -7.19
CA HIS A 89 4.87 15.00 -6.71
C HIS A 89 5.88 14.65 -7.80
N ASP A 90 6.38 15.66 -8.50
CA ASP A 90 7.41 15.50 -9.54
C ASP A 90 8.71 14.90 -8.95
N ILE A 91 8.93 15.12 -7.65
CA ILE A 91 9.95 14.45 -6.82
C ILE A 91 9.84 12.91 -6.87
N CYS A 92 8.62 12.35 -6.79
CA CYS A 92 8.45 10.91 -6.85
C CYS A 92 8.63 10.37 -8.28
N ARG A 93 8.34 11.17 -9.32
CA ARG A 93 8.59 10.78 -10.72
C ARG A 93 10.08 10.75 -11.05
N GLU A 94 10.87 11.68 -10.52
CA GLU A 94 12.33 11.69 -10.67
C GLU A 94 12.97 10.54 -9.88
N ALA A 95 12.61 10.36 -8.60
CA ALA A 95 13.08 9.23 -7.80
C ALA A 95 12.71 7.86 -8.41
N MET A 96 11.55 7.73 -9.05
CA MET A 96 11.16 6.50 -9.77
C MET A 96 11.90 6.28 -11.09
N ARG A 97 12.33 7.35 -11.77
CA ARG A 97 13.16 7.24 -12.98
C ARG A 97 14.56 6.76 -12.60
N GLU A 98 15.11 7.28 -11.49
CA GLU A 98 16.38 6.83 -10.94
C GLU A 98 16.32 5.35 -10.52
N GLN A 99 15.25 4.91 -9.84
CA GLN A 99 15.04 3.49 -9.50
C GLN A 99 15.00 2.53 -10.70
N LYS A 100 14.51 2.98 -11.86
CA LYS A 100 14.50 2.15 -13.09
C LYS A 100 15.90 1.92 -13.65
N ASN A 101 16.82 2.85 -13.43
CA ASN A 101 18.21 2.73 -13.86
C ASN A 101 19.04 1.83 -12.92
N GLU A 102 18.59 1.58 -11.68
CA GLU A 102 19.33 0.77 -10.70
C GLU A 102 19.39 -0.73 -11.00
N ILE A 103 18.35 -1.31 -11.60
CA ILE A 103 18.39 -2.73 -12.02
C ILE A 103 19.50 -2.95 -13.06
N ASN A 104 19.82 -1.92 -13.86
CA ASN A 104 20.93 -1.97 -14.80
C ASN A 104 22.30 -1.80 -14.10
N ILE A 105 22.36 -1.11 -12.95
CA ILE A 105 23.58 -0.98 -12.13
C ILE A 105 23.93 -2.30 -11.45
N LEU A 106 22.94 -3.03 -10.90
CA LEU A 106 23.16 -4.36 -10.33
C LEU A 106 23.72 -5.38 -11.34
N ASN A 107 23.35 -5.24 -12.61
CA ASN A 107 23.80 -6.12 -13.71
C ASN A 107 25.06 -5.59 -14.42
N SER A 108 25.61 -4.45 -14.00
CA SER A 108 26.81 -3.87 -14.62
C SER A 108 28.08 -4.58 -14.10
N PRO A 109 29.02 -4.98 -14.98
CA PRO A 109 30.30 -5.57 -14.59
C PRO A 109 31.20 -4.61 -13.76
N THR A 110 30.79 -3.35 -13.60
CA THR A 110 31.48 -2.34 -12.78
C THR A 110 31.11 -2.42 -11.28
N VAL A 111 30.13 -3.24 -10.88
CA VAL A 111 29.76 -3.45 -9.48
C VAL A 111 30.39 -4.75 -8.98
N ASP A 112 31.64 -4.67 -8.54
CA ASP A 112 32.42 -5.84 -8.08
C ASP A 112 31.98 -6.32 -6.68
N MET A 113 30.67 -6.48 -6.41
CA MET A 113 30.19 -6.98 -5.12
C MET A 113 30.65 -8.43 -4.98
N ASN A 114 31.03 -8.84 -3.76
CA ASN A 114 31.30 -10.25 -3.53
C ASN A 114 30.06 -11.03 -3.97
N ILE A 115 30.28 -12.07 -4.79
CA ILE A 115 29.26 -12.94 -5.38
C ILE A 115 28.18 -13.32 -4.36
N LYS A 116 28.59 -13.57 -3.10
CA LYS A 116 27.70 -13.90 -1.99
C LYS A 116 26.67 -12.81 -1.67
N ASP A 117 27.08 -11.54 -1.62
CA ASP A 117 26.17 -10.42 -1.35
C ASP A 117 25.16 -10.25 -2.49
N HIS A 118 25.64 -10.38 -3.72
CA HIS A 118 24.80 -10.26 -4.91
C HIS A 118 23.76 -11.39 -4.98
N GLN A 119 24.14 -12.62 -4.64
CA GLN A 119 23.23 -13.76 -4.52
C GLN A 119 22.15 -13.52 -3.46
N GLN A 120 22.51 -12.98 -2.28
CA GLN A 120 21.54 -12.68 -1.23
C GLN A 120 20.59 -11.54 -1.60
N ILE A 121 21.05 -10.50 -2.31
CA ILE A 121 20.16 -9.44 -2.82
C ILE A 121 19.20 -10.01 -3.88
N ASN A 122 19.72 -10.82 -4.80
CA ASN A 122 18.90 -11.40 -5.87
C ASN A 122 17.90 -12.44 -5.35
N SER A 123 18.15 -13.09 -4.21
CA SER A 123 17.17 -14.00 -3.60
C SER A 123 15.99 -13.25 -2.96
N ILE A 124 16.21 -12.06 -2.39
CA ILE A 124 15.15 -11.30 -1.70
C ILE A 124 14.30 -10.42 -2.63
N LEU A 125 14.87 -9.92 -3.74
CA LEU A 125 14.19 -8.98 -4.65
C LEU A 125 12.89 -9.54 -5.27
N PRO A 126 12.83 -10.77 -5.81
CA PRO A 126 11.59 -11.34 -6.35
C PRO A 126 10.49 -11.46 -5.30
N ILE A 127 10.87 -11.79 -4.07
CA ILE A 127 9.93 -11.96 -2.96
C ILE A 127 9.27 -10.62 -2.59
N ILE A 128 10.03 -9.54 -2.66
CA ILE A 128 9.53 -8.17 -2.43
C ILE A 128 8.60 -7.72 -3.56
N GLU A 129 8.89 -8.08 -4.80
CA GLU A 129 8.00 -7.76 -5.92
C GLU A 129 6.68 -8.55 -5.82
N ALA A 130 6.75 -9.85 -5.49
CA ALA A 130 5.56 -10.65 -5.23
C ALA A 130 4.70 -10.05 -4.10
N LYS A 131 5.34 -9.59 -3.03
CA LYS A 131 4.69 -8.90 -1.92
C LYS A 131 3.95 -7.64 -2.39
N LYS A 132 4.53 -6.83 -3.29
CA LYS A 132 3.84 -5.64 -3.84
C LYS A 132 2.54 -6.04 -4.52
N THR A 133 2.57 -7.08 -5.34
CA THR A 133 1.38 -7.62 -6.00
C THR A 133 0.30 -8.01 -4.98
N ILE A 134 0.67 -8.79 -3.96
CA ILE A 134 -0.26 -9.27 -2.92
C ILE A 134 -0.84 -8.10 -2.11
N MET A 135 -0.01 -7.15 -1.66
CA MET A 135 -0.48 -5.99 -0.90
C MET A 135 -1.49 -5.17 -1.71
N HIS A 136 -1.32 -5.11 -3.02
CA HIS A 136 -2.22 -4.36 -3.88
C HIS A 136 -3.50 -5.14 -4.21
N ALA A 137 -3.45 -6.45 -4.35
CA ALA A 137 -4.58 -7.29 -4.75
C ALA A 137 -5.48 -7.77 -3.60
N PHE A 138 -5.49 -7.10 -2.46
CA PHE A 138 -6.23 -7.60 -1.29
C PHE A 138 -7.77 -7.62 -1.47
N ASN A 139 -8.33 -6.84 -2.42
CA ASN A 139 -9.76 -6.96 -2.75
C ASN A 139 -10.09 -8.27 -3.46
N ASP A 140 -9.09 -8.96 -4.02
CA ASP A 140 -9.25 -10.24 -4.68
C ASP A 140 -9.25 -11.40 -3.67
N LEU A 141 -8.93 -11.14 -2.39
CA LEU A 141 -9.15 -12.09 -1.30
C LEU A 141 -10.64 -12.15 -0.95
N ASP A 142 -11.18 -13.34 -0.70
CA ASP A 142 -12.56 -13.52 -0.24
C ASP A 142 -12.76 -12.93 1.18
N ASP A 143 -13.95 -12.38 1.47
CA ASP A 143 -14.27 -11.84 2.79
C ASP A 143 -14.44 -12.95 3.85
N ILE A 144 -14.58 -14.22 3.43
CA ILE A 144 -14.60 -15.37 4.35
C ILE A 144 -13.36 -15.46 5.25
N PHE A 145 -12.24 -14.87 4.82
CA PHE A 145 -10.99 -14.81 5.57
C PHE A 145 -11.05 -13.87 6.79
N LEU A 146 -12.11 -13.08 6.94
CA LEU A 146 -12.32 -12.13 8.05
C LEU A 146 -13.03 -12.75 9.26
N HIS A 147 -13.46 -14.00 9.16
CA HIS A 147 -14.06 -14.69 10.28
C HIS A 147 -12.94 -15.34 11.10
N GLY A 148 -12.62 -14.77 12.28
CA GLY A 148 -11.81 -15.41 13.32
C GLY A 148 -10.38 -14.87 13.52
N PRO A 149 -9.83 -14.98 14.75
CA PRO A 149 -8.46 -14.61 15.03
C PRO A 149 -7.50 -15.62 14.40
N ILE A 150 -6.71 -15.21 13.42
CA ILE A 150 -5.65 -16.05 12.88
C ILE A 150 -4.41 -15.93 13.77
N LEU A 151 -4.05 -17.03 14.41
CA LEU A 151 -2.88 -17.09 15.29
C LEU A 151 -1.61 -17.34 14.46
N PHE A 152 -0.48 -16.77 14.87
CA PHE A 152 0.80 -17.02 14.20
C PHE A 152 1.13 -18.50 14.16
N GLU A 153 0.88 -19.22 15.25
CA GLU A 153 1.10 -20.67 15.36
C GLU A 153 0.36 -21.45 14.27
N GLU A 154 -0.92 -21.14 14.03
CA GLU A 154 -1.73 -21.80 13.00
C GLU A 154 -1.15 -21.57 11.59
N ILE A 155 -0.71 -20.34 11.30
CA ILE A 155 -0.11 -20.00 10.00
C ILE A 155 1.26 -20.70 9.85
N ILE A 156 2.09 -20.68 10.91
CA ILE A 156 3.43 -21.26 10.90
C ILE A 156 3.35 -22.77 10.64
N LEU A 157 2.54 -23.48 11.42
CA LEU A 157 2.40 -24.94 11.34
C LEU A 157 1.71 -25.41 10.06
N SER A 158 1.02 -24.52 9.36
CA SER A 158 0.42 -24.84 8.07
C SER A 158 1.44 -24.80 6.92
N ASP A 159 1.18 -25.59 5.88
CA ASP A 159 1.89 -25.52 4.60
C ASP A 159 1.56 -24.26 3.78
N PHE A 160 0.74 -23.37 4.31
CA PHE A 160 0.33 -22.17 3.61
C PHE A 160 1.45 -21.14 3.54
N ASN A 161 1.62 -20.59 2.34
CA ASN A 161 2.41 -19.41 2.08
C ASN A 161 1.66 -18.53 1.08
N ILE A 162 1.34 -17.30 1.49
CA ILE A 162 0.57 -16.34 0.68
C ILE A 162 1.23 -16.05 -0.67
N PHE A 163 2.56 -16.22 -0.80
CA PHE A 163 3.26 -16.07 -2.08
C PHE A 163 2.81 -17.05 -3.16
N ARG A 164 2.25 -18.22 -2.79
CA ARG A 164 1.67 -19.17 -3.75
C ARG A 164 0.46 -18.59 -4.49
N LEU A 165 -0.22 -17.61 -3.90
CA LEU A 165 -1.39 -16.96 -4.48
C LEU A 165 -1.05 -15.78 -5.40
N THR A 166 0.23 -15.43 -5.56
CA THR A 166 0.64 -14.24 -6.33
C THR A 166 0.07 -14.23 -7.75
N GLY A 167 -0.06 -15.41 -8.39
CA GLY A 167 -0.66 -15.55 -9.72
C GLY A 167 -2.18 -15.35 -9.77
N ASN A 168 -2.87 -15.51 -8.64
CA ASN A 168 -4.33 -15.36 -8.55
C ASN A 168 -4.76 -13.90 -8.37
N PHE A 169 -3.79 -13.03 -8.10
CA PHE A 169 -4.00 -11.63 -7.74
C PHE A 169 -3.91 -10.71 -8.96
N SER A 170 -4.88 -9.80 -9.09
CA SER A 170 -4.89 -8.81 -10.17
C SER A 170 -3.74 -7.80 -9.98
N PRO A 171 -2.95 -7.51 -11.03
CA PRO A 171 -1.94 -6.46 -10.97
C PRO A 171 -2.56 -5.06 -10.85
N ASN A 172 -3.85 -4.93 -11.20
CA ASN A 172 -4.64 -3.70 -11.17
C ASN A 172 -5.96 -3.97 -10.44
N PRO A 173 -5.94 -4.01 -9.10
CA PRO A 173 -7.14 -4.20 -8.30
C PRO A 173 -8.18 -3.11 -8.60
N SER A 174 -9.46 -3.46 -8.53
CA SER A 174 -10.53 -2.48 -8.72
C SER A 174 -10.44 -1.37 -7.68
N THR A 175 -10.49 -0.11 -8.14
CA THR A 175 -10.57 1.06 -7.26
C THR A 175 -11.93 1.10 -6.57
N ILE A 176 -11.94 1.38 -5.27
CA ILE A 176 -13.17 1.50 -4.49
C ILE A 176 -13.22 2.88 -3.88
N PHE A 177 -14.27 3.64 -4.20
CA PHE A 177 -14.43 5.01 -3.72
C PHE A 177 -15.11 5.03 -2.36
N PHE A 178 -14.65 5.90 -1.47
CA PHE A 178 -15.24 6.05 -0.13
C PHE A 178 -16.75 6.36 -0.19
N ASP A 179 -17.20 7.04 -1.25
CA ASP A 179 -18.61 7.39 -1.42
C ASP A 179 -19.48 6.19 -1.85
N GLU A 180 -18.89 5.17 -2.51
CA GLU A 180 -19.59 3.91 -2.82
C GLU A 180 -19.83 3.08 -1.55
N LEU A 181 -19.03 3.27 -0.50
CA LEU A 181 -19.25 2.67 0.84
C LEU A 181 -20.46 3.29 1.56
N ASN A 182 -20.78 4.56 1.27
CA ASN A 182 -21.93 5.26 1.86
C ASN A 182 -23.24 5.00 1.11
N THR A 183 -23.19 4.58 -0.16
CA THR A 183 -24.39 4.34 -0.98
C THR A 183 -24.98 2.93 -0.84
N ARG A 184 -24.27 2.01 -0.20
CA ARG A 184 -24.80 0.69 0.15
C ARG A 184 -25.18 0.65 1.62
N GLU A 185 -26.44 0.98 1.85
CA GLU A 185 -27.24 0.66 3.03
C GLU A 185 -26.84 1.37 4.34
N SER A 186 -27.80 1.38 5.27
CA SER A 186 -27.90 2.18 6.49
C SER A 186 -26.60 2.36 7.28
N SER A 187 -26.49 3.45 8.03
CA SER A 187 -25.33 3.87 8.84
C SER A 187 -24.66 2.78 9.70
N PHE A 188 -25.35 1.66 9.97
CA PHE A 188 -24.82 0.49 10.67
C PHE A 188 -23.95 -0.43 9.78
N GLN A 189 -24.18 -0.48 8.46
CA GLN A 189 -23.41 -1.31 7.54
C GLN A 189 -22.11 -0.67 7.05
N THR A 190 -22.07 0.65 6.89
CA THR A 190 -20.84 1.37 6.50
C THR A 190 -19.71 1.16 7.53
N GLU A 191 -20.05 1.14 8.83
CA GLU A 191 -19.13 0.83 9.93
C GLU A 191 -18.55 -0.60 9.77
N ARG A 192 -19.41 -1.58 9.43
CA ARG A 192 -19.03 -2.99 9.21
C ARG A 192 -18.12 -3.18 7.99
N VAL A 193 -18.39 -2.52 6.85
CA VAL A 193 -17.58 -2.66 5.63
C VAL A 193 -16.19 -2.05 5.79
N PHE A 194 -16.07 -0.93 6.52
CA PHE A 194 -14.76 -0.33 6.81
C PHE A 194 -13.93 -1.20 7.75
N ASN A 195 -14.55 -1.76 8.80
CA ASN A 195 -13.88 -2.66 9.75
C ASN A 195 -13.38 -3.93 9.06
N ASN A 196 -14.23 -4.55 8.23
CA ASN A 196 -13.85 -5.68 7.41
C ASN A 196 -12.57 -5.40 6.59
N ARG A 197 -12.39 -4.18 6.07
CA ARG A 197 -11.20 -3.82 5.28
C ARG A 197 -9.94 -3.59 6.11
N VAL A 198 -10.04 -2.90 7.24
CA VAL A 198 -8.89 -2.68 8.13
C VAL A 198 -8.41 -4.04 8.67
N GLU A 199 -9.34 -4.89 9.09
CA GLU A 199 -9.05 -6.27 9.51
C GLU A 199 -8.40 -7.08 8.39
N LYS A 200 -8.92 -6.97 7.16
CA LYS A 200 -8.30 -7.59 5.98
C LYS A 200 -6.87 -7.13 5.74
N CYS A 201 -6.61 -5.83 5.88
CA CYS A 201 -5.27 -5.27 5.71
C CYS A 201 -4.31 -5.83 6.77
N ILE A 202 -4.74 -5.85 8.03
CA ILE A 202 -3.96 -6.43 9.13
C ILE A 202 -3.68 -7.91 8.87
N LEU A 203 -4.69 -8.65 8.40
CA LEU A 203 -4.54 -10.05 8.05
C LEU A 203 -3.52 -10.24 6.92
N VAL A 204 -3.67 -9.51 5.81
CA VAL A 204 -2.72 -9.58 4.69
C VAL A 204 -1.31 -9.24 5.12
N ASP A 205 -1.15 -8.19 5.93
CA ASP A 205 0.17 -7.78 6.43
C ASP A 205 0.78 -8.86 7.34
N ARG A 206 -0.03 -9.56 8.16
CA ARG A 206 0.41 -10.73 8.95
C ARG A 206 0.83 -11.89 8.06
N LEU A 207 -0.02 -12.29 7.11
CA LEU A 207 0.28 -13.41 6.20
C LEU A 207 1.54 -13.13 5.38
N LEU A 208 1.74 -11.89 4.94
CA LEU A 208 2.96 -11.45 4.26
C LEU A 208 4.18 -11.49 5.17
N CYS A 209 4.05 -11.05 6.41
CA CYS A 209 5.14 -11.11 7.39
C CYS A 209 5.58 -12.56 7.63
N VAL A 210 4.62 -13.48 7.81
CA VAL A 210 4.91 -14.92 8.00
C VAL A 210 5.49 -15.53 6.72
N GLY A 211 4.90 -15.27 5.56
CA GLY A 211 5.39 -15.80 4.28
C GLY A 211 6.83 -15.35 3.99
N LEU A 212 7.16 -14.10 4.31
CA LEU A 212 8.53 -13.58 4.17
C LEU A 212 9.47 -14.19 5.20
N ALA A 213 9.07 -14.27 6.47
CA ALA A 213 9.88 -14.89 7.50
C ALA A 213 10.21 -16.35 7.16
N LYS A 214 9.23 -17.13 6.69
CA LYS A 214 9.42 -18.51 6.18
C LYS A 214 10.37 -18.59 4.98
N SER A 215 10.60 -17.49 4.27
CA SER A 215 11.54 -17.45 3.14
C SER A 215 12.97 -17.11 3.59
N MET A 216 13.18 -16.78 4.87
CA MET A 216 14.50 -16.47 5.44
C MET A 216 15.13 -17.74 6.03
N PRO A 217 16.36 -18.12 5.64
CA PRO A 217 17.02 -19.33 6.14
C PRO A 217 17.20 -19.37 7.67
N VAL A 218 17.31 -18.21 8.33
CA VAL A 218 17.42 -18.13 9.79
C VAL A 218 16.13 -18.57 10.48
N PHE A 219 14.97 -18.35 9.86
CA PHE A 219 13.67 -18.59 10.50
C PHE A 219 13.39 -20.09 10.67
N GLU A 220 13.81 -20.92 9.73
CA GLU A 220 13.71 -22.38 9.81
C GLU A 220 14.54 -22.98 10.95
N LYS A 221 15.60 -22.28 11.38
CA LYS A 221 16.48 -22.72 12.48
C LYS A 221 15.94 -22.38 13.86
N LEU A 222 14.92 -21.51 13.94
CA LEU A 222 14.31 -21.11 15.20
C LEU A 222 13.34 -22.19 15.69
N THR A 223 13.23 -22.32 17.02
CA THR A 223 12.15 -23.13 17.62
C THR A 223 10.79 -22.51 17.32
N LEU A 224 9.71 -23.31 17.37
CA LEU A 224 8.34 -22.77 17.18
C LEU A 224 8.03 -21.63 18.17
N SER A 225 8.47 -21.76 19.42
CA SER A 225 8.31 -20.71 20.43
C SER A 225 9.02 -19.42 20.01
N ASP A 226 10.26 -19.52 19.53
CA ASP A 226 11.03 -18.37 19.06
C ASP A 226 10.44 -17.77 17.78
N GLN A 227 9.97 -18.60 16.84
CA GLN A 227 9.27 -18.13 15.63
C GLN A 227 8.05 -17.28 15.99
N ILE A 228 7.23 -17.74 16.94
CA ILE A 228 6.03 -17.02 17.41
C ILE A 228 6.43 -15.73 18.14
N ALA A 229 7.39 -15.79 19.06
CA ALA A 229 7.88 -14.63 19.81
C ALA A 229 8.43 -13.56 18.86
N HIS A 230 9.24 -13.97 17.90
CA HIS A 230 9.80 -13.12 16.85
C HIS A 230 8.72 -12.44 16.02
N LEU A 231 7.80 -13.21 15.43
CA LEU A 231 6.73 -12.67 14.58
C LEU A 231 5.81 -11.70 15.34
N ARG A 232 5.50 -11.97 16.61
CA ARG A 232 4.73 -11.05 17.47
C ARG A 232 5.41 -9.71 17.66
N GLN A 233 6.74 -9.68 17.73
CA GLN A 233 7.51 -8.45 17.86
C GLN A 233 7.57 -7.70 16.53
N ILE A 234 7.89 -8.38 15.42
CA ILE A 234 8.22 -7.70 14.17
C ILE A 234 7.01 -7.37 13.29
N CYS A 235 5.86 -8.04 13.44
CA CYS A 235 4.77 -7.94 12.48
C CYS A 235 4.19 -6.52 12.34
N HIS A 236 4.05 -5.77 13.44
CA HIS A 236 3.57 -4.39 13.38
C HIS A 236 4.64 -3.47 12.76
N LEU A 237 5.89 -3.62 13.17
CA LEU A 237 7.01 -2.86 12.58
C LEU A 237 7.10 -3.10 11.06
N PHE A 238 6.98 -4.36 10.64
CA PHE A 238 6.92 -4.76 9.25
C PHE A 238 5.74 -4.09 8.54
N ALA A 239 4.52 -4.18 9.06
CA ALA A 239 3.35 -3.54 8.46
C ALA A 239 3.54 -2.02 8.31
N ILE A 240 4.07 -1.35 9.33
CA ILE A 240 4.32 0.09 9.31
C ILE A 240 5.34 0.46 8.23
N PHE A 241 6.50 -0.17 8.27
CA PHE A 241 7.59 0.14 7.34
C PHE A 241 7.18 -0.11 5.88
N THR A 242 6.48 -1.22 5.64
CA THR A 242 6.05 -1.63 4.31
C THR A 242 4.95 -0.78 3.73
N ASN A 243 3.87 -0.53 4.47
CA ASN A 243 2.78 0.33 4.00
C ASN A 243 3.25 1.78 3.80
N THR A 244 4.19 2.26 4.63
CA THR A 244 4.78 3.60 4.47
C THR A 244 5.62 3.71 3.18
N TYR A 245 6.47 2.73 2.91
CA TYR A 245 7.24 2.67 1.65
C TYR A 245 6.32 2.62 0.42
N LEU A 246 5.29 1.78 0.44
CA LEU A 246 4.35 1.68 -0.69
C LEU A 246 3.54 2.95 -0.90
N ALA A 247 3.17 3.65 0.17
CA ALA A 247 2.49 4.93 0.07
C ALA A 247 3.36 5.96 -0.66
N TRP A 248 4.66 6.01 -0.33
CA TRP A 248 5.64 6.83 -1.02
C TRP A 248 5.80 6.40 -2.49
N GLU A 249 5.91 5.11 -2.77
CA GLU A 249 5.95 4.56 -4.14
C GLU A 249 4.65 4.86 -4.93
N LEU A 250 3.54 5.15 -4.26
CA LEU A 250 2.30 5.59 -4.88
C LEU A 250 2.16 7.12 -4.94
N CYS A 251 3.23 7.86 -4.62
CA CYS A 251 3.25 9.32 -4.56
C CYS A 251 2.16 9.89 -3.62
N SER A 252 1.84 9.17 -2.54
CA SER A 252 0.80 9.55 -1.59
C SER A 252 1.41 10.21 -0.35
N GLU A 253 0.74 11.22 0.19
CA GLU A 253 1.13 11.87 1.47
C GLU A 253 0.68 11.08 2.70
N THR A 254 -0.13 10.04 2.50
CA THR A 254 -0.61 9.16 3.57
C THR A 254 -0.66 7.72 3.07
N TRP A 255 -0.77 6.76 3.98
CA TRP A 255 -0.90 5.35 3.62
C TRP A 255 -1.99 5.15 2.57
N LYS A 256 -1.59 4.54 1.46
CA LYS A 256 -2.42 4.33 0.29
C LYS A 256 -2.05 3.02 -0.36
N ARG A 257 -3.05 2.27 -0.82
CA ARG A 257 -2.88 1.04 -1.63
C ARG A 257 -3.36 1.30 -3.07
N LYS A 258 -3.03 0.41 -4.02
CA LYS A 258 -3.36 0.59 -5.45
C LYS A 258 -4.86 0.62 -5.75
N ASP A 259 -5.67 0.01 -4.89
CA ASP A 259 -7.13 0.08 -4.95
C ASP A 259 -7.71 1.41 -4.41
N ASN A 260 -6.83 2.36 -4.03
CA ASN A 260 -7.13 3.63 -3.37
C ASN A 260 -7.66 3.52 -1.94
N PHE A 261 -7.52 2.36 -1.28
CA PHE A 261 -7.77 2.28 0.15
C PHE A 261 -6.77 3.15 0.93
N MET A 262 -7.30 3.98 1.82
CA MET A 262 -6.55 4.94 2.64
C MET A 262 -7.06 4.91 4.08
N PRO A 263 -6.37 4.24 5.02
CA PRO A 263 -6.80 4.12 6.42
C PRO A 263 -7.09 5.48 7.06
N ALA A 264 -6.25 6.48 6.81
CA ALA A 264 -6.39 7.81 7.39
C ALA A 264 -7.68 8.53 6.96
N LEU A 265 -8.12 8.32 5.71
CA LEU A 265 -9.38 8.90 5.23
C LEU A 265 -10.57 8.26 5.94
N GLY A 266 -10.49 6.97 6.21
CA GLY A 266 -11.49 6.25 6.99
C GLY A 266 -11.61 6.77 8.42
N CYS A 267 -10.49 6.95 9.12
CA CYS A 267 -10.50 7.56 10.45
C CYS A 267 -11.08 8.99 10.43
N LYS A 268 -10.69 9.81 9.44
CA LYS A 268 -11.12 11.22 9.33
C LYS A 268 -12.56 11.41 8.82
N LYS A 269 -13.18 10.38 8.23
CA LYS A 269 -14.57 10.45 7.72
C LYS A 269 -15.56 9.61 8.53
N ASN A 270 -15.08 8.74 9.41
CA ASN A 270 -15.96 7.94 10.26
C ASN A 270 -16.64 8.87 11.30
N PRO A 271 -17.98 8.96 11.34
CA PRO A 271 -18.71 9.83 12.27
C PRO A 271 -18.36 9.58 13.74
N VAL A 272 -17.96 8.36 14.09
CA VAL A 272 -17.53 7.98 15.44
C VAL A 272 -16.18 8.64 15.81
N PHE A 273 -15.23 8.61 14.87
CA PHE A 273 -13.84 9.01 15.14
C PHE A 273 -13.55 10.46 14.78
N LEU A 274 -14.47 11.13 14.07
CA LEU A 274 -14.31 12.49 13.57
C LEU A 274 -13.95 13.50 14.67
N ASN A 275 -14.39 13.26 15.90
CA ASN A 275 -14.17 14.13 17.06
C ASN A 275 -13.28 13.47 18.14
N ASP A 276 -12.63 12.35 17.85
CA ASP A 276 -11.73 11.68 18.79
C ASP A 276 -10.28 12.17 18.58
N ASP A 277 -9.86 13.10 19.44
CA ASP A 277 -8.52 13.70 19.38
C ASP A 277 -7.39 12.68 19.40
N LYS A 278 -7.56 11.56 20.10
CA LYS A 278 -6.53 10.50 20.17
C LYS A 278 -6.40 9.82 18.81
N ILE A 279 -7.52 9.44 18.21
CA ILE A 279 -7.53 8.78 16.90
C ILE A 279 -7.03 9.71 15.80
N ILE A 280 -7.41 10.99 15.82
CA ILE A 280 -6.91 11.98 14.87
C ILE A 280 -5.40 12.13 14.99
N LYS A 281 -4.87 12.25 16.23
CA LYS A 281 -3.44 12.36 16.49
C LYS A 281 -2.66 11.12 16.06
N TRP A 282 -3.14 9.92 16.39
CA TRP A 282 -2.52 8.66 15.99
C TRP A 282 -2.57 8.46 14.47
N THR A 283 -3.70 8.79 13.84
CA THR A 283 -3.87 8.77 12.38
C THR A 283 -2.83 9.64 11.70
N GLU A 284 -2.65 10.87 12.18
CA GLU A 284 -1.69 11.80 11.60
C GLU A 284 -0.23 11.36 11.80
N LEU A 285 0.10 10.85 13.00
CA LEU A 285 1.44 10.35 13.30
C LEU A 285 1.79 9.12 12.46
N LEU A 286 0.91 8.12 12.46
CA LEU A 286 1.15 6.81 11.90
C LEU A 286 1.06 6.79 10.37
N PHE A 287 0.06 7.44 9.80
CA PHE A 287 -0.24 7.31 8.37
C PHE A 287 0.29 8.46 7.53
N THR A 288 0.37 9.68 8.08
CA THR A 288 0.79 10.87 7.32
C THR A 288 2.24 11.22 7.59
N LYS A 289 2.60 11.50 8.85
CA LYS A 289 3.95 11.96 9.21
C LYS A 289 5.01 10.93 8.85
N SER A 290 4.76 9.63 9.04
CA SER A 290 5.67 8.54 8.66
C SER A 290 6.11 8.62 7.19
N VAL A 291 5.18 8.88 6.26
CA VAL A 291 5.45 8.90 4.80
C VAL A 291 6.39 10.04 4.41
N SER A 292 6.29 11.20 5.06
CA SER A 292 7.17 12.34 4.80
C SER A 292 8.66 12.04 5.02
N HIS A 293 8.99 11.06 5.87
CA HIS A 293 10.37 10.67 6.15
C HIS A 293 10.93 9.78 5.04
N PHE A 294 10.13 8.85 4.53
CA PHE A 294 10.47 8.01 3.38
C PHE A 294 10.61 8.85 2.11
N LYS A 295 9.76 9.87 1.94
CA LYS A 295 9.84 10.80 0.82
C LYS A 295 11.15 11.59 0.78
N ARG A 296 11.66 12.00 1.95
CA ARG A 296 12.96 12.69 2.06
C ARG A 296 14.12 11.72 1.84
N ALA A 297 14.02 10.52 2.39
CA ALA A 297 15.07 9.51 2.26
C ALA A 297 15.18 8.94 0.84
N SER A 298 14.08 8.85 0.08
CA SER A 298 14.07 8.30 -1.29
C SER A 298 14.76 6.93 -1.37
N LEU A 299 14.22 5.95 -0.64
CA LEU A 299 14.80 4.61 -0.59
C LEU A 299 14.77 3.92 -1.94
N THR A 300 15.90 3.34 -2.30
CA THR A 300 16.06 2.51 -3.49
C THR A 300 15.48 1.13 -3.26
N LYS A 301 15.19 0.37 -4.33
CA LYS A 301 14.54 -0.95 -4.19
C LYS A 301 15.41 -1.93 -3.40
N VAL A 302 16.72 -1.87 -3.60
CA VAL A 302 17.69 -2.72 -2.90
C VAL A 302 17.81 -2.31 -1.43
N GLU A 303 17.89 -1.01 -1.12
CA GLU A 303 17.89 -0.54 0.27
C GLU A 303 16.63 -0.99 0.99
N PHE A 304 15.46 -0.80 0.36
CA PHE A 304 14.20 -1.27 0.91
C PHE A 304 14.23 -2.77 1.17
N ALA A 305 14.76 -3.55 0.24
CA ALA A 305 14.87 -5.00 0.37
C ALA A 305 15.72 -5.43 1.56
N LEU A 306 16.91 -4.85 1.68
CA LEU A 306 17.82 -5.14 2.78
C LEU A 306 17.26 -4.66 4.12
N LEU A 307 16.56 -3.52 4.16
CA LEU A 307 15.89 -3.05 5.37
C LEU A 307 14.75 -3.98 5.80
N ILE A 308 14.01 -4.58 4.86
CA ILE A 308 13.03 -5.62 5.19
C ILE A 308 13.72 -6.86 5.76
N ALA A 309 14.83 -7.31 5.16
CA ALA A 309 15.59 -8.44 5.69
C ALA A 309 16.14 -8.18 7.12
N ILE A 310 16.60 -6.95 7.39
CA ILE A 310 17.03 -6.50 8.72
C ILE A 310 15.86 -6.52 9.71
N ILE A 311 14.68 -6.00 9.33
CA ILE A 311 13.47 -6.04 10.16
C ILE A 311 13.06 -7.49 10.46
N LEU A 312 13.09 -8.37 9.45
CA LEU A 312 12.78 -9.80 9.58
C LEU A 312 13.83 -10.58 10.38
N SER A 313 15.00 -10.00 10.65
CA SER A 313 16.09 -10.62 11.43
C SER A 313 16.29 -9.95 12.79
N LYS A 314 15.35 -9.11 13.22
CA LYS A 314 15.46 -8.35 14.48
C LYS A 314 15.49 -9.27 15.71
N SER A 315 16.47 -9.10 16.60
CA SER A 315 16.74 -10.04 17.71
C SER A 315 16.34 -9.56 19.11
N ASP A 316 15.62 -8.44 19.23
CA ASP A 316 15.33 -7.79 20.51
C ASP A 316 13.97 -8.19 21.14
N ALA A 317 13.29 -9.20 20.59
CA ALA A 317 12.07 -9.72 21.19
C ALA A 317 12.36 -10.31 22.58
N LYS A 318 11.59 -9.88 23.57
CA LYS A 318 11.80 -10.23 24.99
C LYS A 318 11.77 -11.74 25.23
N ASP A 319 10.81 -12.40 24.58
CA ASP A 319 10.47 -13.81 24.79
C ASP A 319 11.30 -14.76 23.91
N LEU A 320 12.34 -14.27 23.22
CA LEU A 320 13.28 -15.12 22.49
C LEU A 320 14.27 -15.81 23.42
N SER A 321 14.56 -17.08 23.12
CA SER A 321 15.67 -17.83 23.68
C SER A 321 17.02 -17.14 23.39
N PRO A 322 18.05 -17.37 24.23
CA PRO A 322 19.41 -16.88 23.94
C PRO A 322 19.90 -17.30 22.56
N GLU A 323 19.66 -18.56 22.17
CA GLU A 323 20.04 -19.12 20.88
C GLU A 323 19.28 -18.44 19.73
N GLY A 324 17.97 -18.21 19.88
CA GLY A 324 17.16 -17.49 18.90
C GLY A 324 17.62 -16.05 18.71
N LYS A 325 18.00 -15.36 19.80
CA LYS A 325 18.58 -14.00 19.74
C LYS A 325 19.89 -13.98 18.99
N GLU A 326 20.78 -14.94 19.24
CA GLU A 326 22.07 -15.05 18.57
C GLU A 326 21.91 -15.31 17.06
N LEU A 327 21.06 -16.27 16.69
CA LEU A 327 20.78 -16.59 15.29
C LEU A 327 20.26 -15.37 14.52
N LEU A 328 19.26 -14.69 15.06
CA LEU A 328 18.66 -13.49 14.46
C LEU A 328 19.67 -12.32 14.42
N TYR A 329 20.44 -12.12 15.48
CA TYR A 329 21.45 -11.07 15.54
C TYR A 329 22.50 -11.23 14.45
N ASN A 330 23.04 -12.43 14.29
CA ASN A 330 24.04 -12.74 13.26
C ASN A 330 23.51 -12.46 11.86
N GLU A 331 22.25 -12.85 11.59
CA GLU A 331 21.60 -12.60 10.30
C GLU A 331 21.35 -11.09 10.07
N SER A 332 20.92 -10.36 11.10
CA SER A 332 20.71 -8.90 11.04
C SER A 332 22.02 -8.14 10.76
N VAL A 333 23.12 -8.53 11.42
CA VAL A 333 24.46 -7.98 11.18
C VAL A 333 24.90 -8.26 9.75
N ASN A 334 24.64 -9.46 9.22
CA ASN A 334 24.95 -9.79 7.83
C ASN A 334 24.25 -8.84 6.84
N TYR A 335 22.92 -8.69 6.91
CA TYR A 335 22.20 -7.78 6.01
C TYR A 335 22.56 -6.31 6.20
N THR A 336 22.86 -5.88 7.43
CA THR A 336 23.35 -4.51 7.71
C THR A 336 24.69 -4.26 7.03
N ASN A 337 25.59 -5.23 7.06
CA ASN A 337 26.88 -5.14 6.38
C ASN A 337 26.75 -5.14 4.84
N ILE A 338 25.81 -5.91 4.29
CA ILE A 338 25.50 -5.88 2.85
C ILE A 338 24.97 -4.49 2.46
N LEU A 339 24.06 -3.93 3.25
CA LEU A 339 23.53 -2.57 3.02
C LEU A 339 24.62 -1.51 3.07
N LEU A 340 25.55 -1.60 4.03
CA LEU A 340 26.69 -0.70 4.11
C LEU A 340 27.55 -0.78 2.83
N ARG A 341 27.95 -1.99 2.44
CA ARG A 341 28.79 -2.20 1.24
C ARG A 341 28.08 -1.74 -0.03
N TYR A 342 26.78 -2.02 -0.15
CA TYR A 342 25.95 -1.54 -1.26
C TYR A 342 25.96 -0.01 -1.34
N ASN A 343 25.70 0.67 -0.22
CA ASN A 343 25.67 2.13 -0.17
C ASN A 343 27.04 2.76 -0.45
N GLN A 344 28.11 2.21 0.13
CA GLN A 344 29.48 2.69 -0.04
C GLN A 344 29.97 2.59 -1.49
N ARG A 345 29.53 1.57 -2.22
CA ARG A 345 29.85 1.42 -3.64
C ARG A 345 29.11 2.43 -4.51
N ARG A 346 27.84 2.70 -4.21
CA ARG A 346 27.02 3.62 -5.01
C ARG A 346 27.38 5.08 -4.76
N LEU A 347 27.73 5.44 -3.52
CA LEU A 347 27.85 6.84 -3.09
C LEU A 347 29.27 7.24 -2.66
N GLY A 348 30.19 6.28 -2.46
CA GLY A 348 31.49 6.52 -1.83
C GLY A 348 31.52 6.07 -0.37
N LEU A 349 32.72 5.91 0.20
CA LEU A 349 32.89 5.32 1.54
C LEU A 349 32.20 6.12 2.66
N ILE A 350 32.31 7.45 2.62
CA ILE A 350 31.80 8.35 3.67
C ILE A 350 30.29 8.54 3.49
N GLU A 351 29.86 8.92 2.30
CA GLU A 351 28.47 9.16 1.94
C GLU A 351 27.64 7.88 2.05
N GLY A 352 28.23 6.72 1.73
CA GLY A 352 27.58 5.42 1.90
C GLY A 352 27.37 5.05 3.37
N ALA A 353 28.31 5.39 4.25
CA ALA A 353 28.15 5.19 5.70
C ALA A 353 27.08 6.13 6.28
N GLN A 354 27.06 7.40 5.85
CA GLN A 354 25.99 8.35 6.19
C GLN A 354 24.63 7.83 5.69
N ARG A 355 24.59 7.26 4.49
CA ARG A 355 23.38 6.68 3.92
C ARG A 355 22.84 5.49 4.72
N LEU A 356 23.71 4.65 5.27
CA LEU A 356 23.31 3.59 6.20
C LEU A 356 22.61 4.19 7.44
N GLN A 357 23.18 5.25 8.01
CA GLN A 357 22.58 5.93 9.18
C GLN A 357 21.17 6.46 8.86
N GLU A 358 20.99 7.08 7.68
CA GLU A 358 19.67 7.53 7.21
C GLU A 358 18.67 6.37 7.09
N CYS A 359 19.11 5.23 6.54
CA CYS A 359 18.29 4.03 6.40
C CYS A 359 17.87 3.48 7.76
N CYS A 360 18.80 3.35 8.71
CA CYS A 360 18.51 2.90 10.08
C CYS A 360 17.55 3.84 10.82
N ARG A 361 17.64 5.16 10.56
CA ARG A 361 16.72 6.14 11.15
C ARG A 361 15.26 5.88 10.76
N LEU A 362 14.99 5.38 9.56
CA LEU A 362 13.63 5.02 9.12
C LEU A 362 13.08 3.82 9.89
N ILE A 363 13.93 2.84 10.23
CA ILE A 363 13.54 1.71 11.08
C ILE A 363 13.20 2.23 12.48
N ASN A 364 14.09 3.02 13.09
CA ASN A 364 13.88 3.55 14.44
C ASN A 364 12.59 4.37 14.54
N GLN A 365 12.33 5.22 13.56
CA GLN A 365 11.08 5.95 13.50
C GLN A 365 9.85 5.04 13.34
N SER A 366 9.98 3.94 12.62
CA SER A 366 8.89 2.95 12.49
C SER A 366 8.67 2.19 13.81
N ILE A 367 9.71 1.98 14.60
CA ILE A 367 9.63 1.41 15.96
C ILE A 367 8.90 2.39 16.90
N GLU A 368 9.23 3.67 16.87
CA GLU A 368 8.52 4.70 17.66
C GLU A 368 7.00 4.73 17.33
N ASN A 369 6.66 4.53 16.06
CA ASN A 369 5.28 4.44 15.60
C ASN A 369 4.59 3.12 15.96
N GLU A 370 5.34 2.06 16.28
CA GLU A 370 4.80 0.74 16.60
C GLU A 370 3.91 0.77 17.84
N TYR A 371 4.32 1.52 18.88
CA TYR A 371 3.51 1.72 20.07
C TYR A 371 2.16 2.40 19.73
N THR A 372 2.20 3.44 18.89
CA THR A 372 1.00 4.13 18.41
C THR A 372 0.08 3.20 17.63
N TYR A 373 0.65 2.35 16.76
CA TYR A 373 -0.09 1.34 16.02
C TYR A 373 -0.81 0.37 16.95
N ARG A 374 -0.10 -0.18 17.96
CA ARG A 374 -0.68 -1.09 18.96
C ARG A 374 -1.82 -0.44 19.75
N LEU A 375 -1.64 0.82 20.18
CA LEU A 375 -2.68 1.57 20.87
C LEU A 375 -3.91 1.78 19.99
N MET A 376 -3.70 2.23 18.75
CA MET A 376 -4.79 2.49 17.82
C MET A 376 -5.55 1.22 17.46
N SER A 377 -4.84 0.10 17.17
CA SER A 377 -5.47 -1.20 16.93
C SER A 377 -6.26 -1.69 18.14
N SER A 378 -5.70 -1.59 19.35
CA SER A 378 -6.40 -1.97 20.59
C SER A 378 -7.63 -1.11 20.86
N TYR A 379 -7.53 0.19 20.60
CA TYR A 379 -8.62 1.14 20.79
C TYR A 379 -9.78 0.87 19.82
N GLN A 380 -9.45 0.67 18.55
CA GLN A 380 -10.43 0.28 17.53
C GLN A 380 -11.10 -1.04 17.91
N LEU A 381 -10.33 -2.06 18.26
CA LEU A 381 -10.87 -3.36 18.70
C LEU A 381 -11.80 -3.24 19.90
N LYS A 382 -11.43 -2.49 20.95
CA LYS A 382 -12.27 -2.31 22.14
C LYS A 382 -13.58 -1.58 21.83
N TYR A 383 -13.52 -0.55 20.99
CA TYR A 383 -14.69 0.20 20.57
C TYR A 383 -15.67 -0.69 19.78
N PHE A 384 -15.15 -1.51 18.87
CA PHE A 384 -15.98 -2.39 18.04
C PHE A 384 -16.41 -3.68 18.73
N SER A 385 -15.60 -4.25 19.64
CA SER A 385 -15.98 -5.41 20.44
C SER A 385 -17.09 -5.10 21.43
N MET A 386 -17.23 -3.85 21.87
CA MET A 386 -18.39 -3.40 22.66
C MET A 386 -19.69 -3.37 21.83
N LYS A 387 -19.62 -3.45 20.50
CA LYS A 387 -20.78 -3.52 19.58
C LYS A 387 -20.94 -4.87 18.86
N ILE A 388 -19.92 -5.73 18.88
CA ILE A 388 -19.88 -7.00 18.14
C ILE A 388 -19.64 -8.14 19.14
N GLU A 389 -20.72 -8.73 19.65
CA GLU A 389 -20.68 -10.11 20.10
C GLU A 389 -20.51 -11.00 18.85
N TYR A 390 -19.54 -11.93 18.89
CA TYR A 390 -19.20 -12.96 17.90
C TYR A 390 -18.30 -12.56 16.71
N LEU A 391 -17.15 -13.25 16.63
CA LEU A 391 -16.69 -14.04 15.47
C LEU A 391 -15.45 -14.85 15.86
N LYS A 392 -15.67 -16.00 16.54
CA LYS A 392 -14.66 -17.06 16.66
C LYS A 392 -14.87 -18.00 15.47
N CYS A 393 -14.09 -17.87 14.40
CA CYS A 393 -14.00 -18.96 13.42
C CYS A 393 -12.90 -19.90 13.87
N THR A 394 -13.30 -21.08 14.34
CA THR A 394 -12.44 -22.25 14.30
C THR A 394 -12.37 -22.72 12.83
N ASN A 395 -11.21 -23.18 12.35
CA ASN A 395 -10.98 -23.79 11.02
C ASN A 395 -10.76 -22.87 9.79
N PHE A 396 -10.10 -21.72 9.92
CA PHE A 396 -9.64 -20.91 8.77
C PHE A 396 -8.83 -21.75 7.76
N MET A 397 -7.81 -22.47 8.25
CA MET A 397 -6.88 -23.22 7.40
C MET A 397 -7.56 -24.33 6.58
N LYS A 398 -8.55 -25.02 7.18
CA LYS A 398 -9.30 -26.08 6.51
C LYS A 398 -10.15 -25.55 5.36
N LYS A 399 -10.93 -24.48 5.60
CA LYS A 399 -11.75 -23.83 4.56
C LYS A 399 -10.91 -23.16 3.46
N PHE A 400 -9.69 -22.71 3.80
CA PHE A 400 -8.75 -22.12 2.85
C PHE A 400 -8.20 -23.17 1.88
N LEU A 401 -7.70 -24.29 2.40
CA LEU A 401 -7.11 -25.36 1.59
C LEU A 401 -8.16 -26.06 0.71
N GLU A 402 -9.38 -26.27 1.21
CA GLU A 402 -10.50 -26.87 0.45
C GLU A 402 -10.94 -26.09 -0.80
N ARG A 403 -10.48 -24.84 -0.98
CA ARG A 403 -10.82 -23.98 -2.13
C ARG A 403 -9.60 -23.51 -2.93
N SER A 404 -8.40 -23.93 -2.52
CA SER A 404 -7.14 -23.59 -3.21
C SER A 404 -6.78 -24.62 -4.29
N ASP A 405 -7.50 -25.73 -4.34
CA ASP A 405 -7.59 -26.69 -5.45
C ASP A 405 -8.76 -26.32 -6.38
#